data_AF-A0A7M2AH23-F1
#
_entry.id   AF-A0A7M2AH23-F1
#
_cell.length_a   1.000
_cell.length_b   1.000
_cell.length_c   1.000
_cell.angle_alpha   90.00
_cell.angle_beta   90.00
_cell.angle_gamma   90.00
#
_symmetry.space_group_name_H-M   'P 1'
#
loop_
_entity.id
_entity.type
_entity.pdbx_description
1 polymer ?
#
loop_
_entity_poly.entity_id
_entity_poly.type
_entity_poly.pdbx_seq_one_letter_code
_entity_poly.pdbx_strand_id
1 'polypeptide(L)'
;MVLSLLITACSSNGGSGNKDKTEPAQSAVGDGVSKGNEGSGKTVYPLDTKDTFSYWAPINGNLITFTTNLAEAPIGKAIAEATGVKVNYIHPTDGQAEEQFNLLLASSKLPDVLEYDWSIYPGGPEKAISDGVIIPLNDLIDQYAPNLKKMLEANPELDKMVKTDSGQYYVFPMVRNTEGLVFRGPMLRKDWLDELGLQLPVTIDDWHKVLTAFKEKKGAVAPLTALYANKMNLQDAFFGAYKTSHGFYIDDQGKVKYGPLDPQYKDVMTLFRQWYSEGLIDKDFPIVERNTLDKRLLNGESGATVFLLGGGMGKWLESGKAQNPAFDLVAAPYPVLKAGEKPFTGQLDFKYNPKASAAVTTSAKDLETIVKWLDFAFSEQGTMVYNFGVEGESYTMDNGVPKFTDMIVKNDKYTSQQMLAQYTVPNGPFPMHEQKTTNTFPQQDEAVQVWSETDAAKHVLPAFITPTVDESKKVARTMTAINTYLEEMFIKFVMGNEPLDKFDSFVKQLEDMGIREVIDIYQGALDRYNNR
;
A
#
# COMPACT_ATOMS: atom_id res chain seq x y z
N MET A 1 -24.69 42.92 5.74
CA MET A 1 -25.78 43.86 6.05
C MET A 1 -26.91 43.02 6.63
N VAL A 2 -27.21 43.25 7.89
CA VAL A 2 -28.10 42.45 8.75
C VAL A 2 -29.56 42.72 8.38
N LEU A 3 -30.42 41.69 8.34
CA LEU A 3 -31.86 41.89 8.52
C LEU A 3 -32.52 40.68 9.24
N SER A 4 -32.62 40.85 10.56
CA SER A 4 -33.71 40.53 11.50
C SER A 4 -34.93 39.73 10.98
N LEU A 5 -35.26 38.56 11.57
CA LEU A 5 -36.12 38.33 12.76
C LEU A 5 -37.63 38.57 12.52
N LEU A 6 -38.43 37.52 12.69
CA LEU A 6 -39.80 37.58 13.25
C LEU A 6 -40.16 36.23 13.87
N ILE A 7 -40.26 36.24 15.20
CA ILE A 7 -40.85 35.21 16.06
C ILE A 7 -42.31 35.61 16.29
N THR A 8 -43.25 34.67 16.19
CA THR A 8 -44.55 34.79 16.85
C THR A 8 -44.98 33.44 17.40
N ALA A 9 -45.00 33.36 18.73
CA ALA A 9 -45.62 32.29 19.49
C ALA A 9 -47.08 32.66 19.78
N CYS A 10 -47.99 31.68 19.76
CA CYS A 10 -49.27 31.75 20.46
C CYS A 10 -49.51 30.43 21.20
N SER A 11 -49.55 30.56 22.52
CA SER A 11 -49.98 29.55 23.49
C SER A 11 -51.49 29.68 23.72
N SER A 12 -52.21 28.56 23.89
CA SER A 12 -53.43 28.54 24.69
C SER A 12 -53.66 27.17 25.35
N ASN A 13 -53.68 27.21 26.69
CA ASN A 13 -54.31 26.32 27.68
C ASN A 13 -55.68 25.75 27.20
N GLY A 14 -56.23 24.63 27.70
CA GLY A 14 -55.93 23.77 28.85
C GLY A 14 -57.15 22.86 29.13
N GLY A 15 -56.99 21.82 29.97
CA GLY A 15 -58.08 20.99 30.52
C GLY A 15 -57.79 19.48 30.47
N SER A 16 -57.13 18.89 31.47
CA SER A 16 -57.74 18.08 32.58
C SER A 16 -58.44 16.78 32.13
N GLY A 17 -58.14 15.57 32.59
CA GLY A 17 -57.18 15.06 33.58
C GLY A 17 -57.49 13.59 33.93
N ASN A 18 -56.55 12.99 34.68
CA ASN A 18 -56.70 11.91 35.67
C ASN A 18 -56.53 10.42 35.29
N LYS A 19 -55.42 9.87 35.85
CA LYS A 19 -55.25 8.65 36.69
C LYS A 19 -54.35 7.52 36.17
N ASP A 20 -53.30 7.30 36.99
CA ASP A 20 -52.73 6.03 37.51
C ASP A 20 -52.30 4.94 36.50
N LYS A 21 -51.22 4.18 36.68
CA LYS A 21 -50.01 4.14 37.53
C LYS A 21 -49.26 2.88 37.05
N THR A 22 -47.93 2.92 37.02
CA THR A 22 -46.96 1.78 37.09
C THR A 22 -46.89 0.72 35.95
N GLU A 23 -45.66 0.60 35.42
CA GLU A 23 -44.91 -0.48 34.73
C GLU A 23 -45.47 -1.93 34.74
N PRO A 24 -45.16 -2.81 33.76
CA PRO A 24 -43.77 -3.15 33.35
C PRO A 24 -43.53 -3.55 31.87
N ALA A 25 -42.27 -3.89 31.57
CA ALA A 25 -41.74 -4.45 30.32
C ALA A 25 -42.53 -5.64 29.75
N GLN A 26 -42.71 -5.66 28.41
CA GLN A 26 -42.30 -6.76 27.52
C GLN A 26 -42.61 -6.47 26.04
N SER A 27 -41.60 -6.75 25.22
CA SER A 27 -41.60 -7.40 23.90
C SER A 27 -42.93 -7.64 23.17
N ALA A 28 -43.00 -7.22 21.91
CA ALA A 28 -43.53 -7.99 20.77
C ALA A 28 -43.61 -7.12 19.49
N VAL A 29 -42.69 -7.33 18.54
CA VAL A 29 -42.92 -7.31 17.06
C VAL A 29 -41.70 -8.05 16.49
N GLY A 30 -41.77 -9.11 15.69
CA GLY A 30 -42.86 -9.87 15.11
C GLY A 30 -42.17 -10.86 14.16
N ASP A 31 -42.25 -12.15 14.50
CA ASP A 31 -41.67 -13.25 13.75
C ASP A 31 -42.26 -13.35 12.34
N GLY A 32 -41.35 -13.46 11.37
CA GLY A 32 -41.66 -13.72 9.97
C GLY A 32 -40.48 -14.38 9.25
N VAL A 33 -39.71 -15.24 9.94
CA VAL A 33 -38.70 -16.09 9.31
C VAL A 33 -39.32 -17.45 9.02
N SER A 34 -39.73 -17.62 7.77
CA SER A 34 -39.96 -18.92 7.16
C SER A 34 -38.66 -19.72 7.22
N LYS A 35 -38.62 -20.74 8.09
CA LYS A 35 -37.58 -21.78 8.09
C LYS A 35 -37.53 -22.48 6.74
N GLY A 36 -36.37 -22.41 6.10
CA GLY A 36 -36.01 -23.26 4.97
C GLY A 36 -34.75 -22.77 4.27
N ASN A 37 -33.56 -23.05 4.81
CA ASN A 37 -32.76 -24.20 4.39
C ASN A 37 -31.42 -24.17 5.15
N GLU A 38 -31.10 -25.26 5.85
CA GLU A 38 -29.71 -25.56 6.18
C GLU A 38 -28.93 -25.69 4.87
N GLY A 39 -27.84 -24.93 4.76
CA GLY A 39 -27.01 -24.97 3.58
C GLY A 39 -25.73 -24.20 3.80
N SER A 40 -24.77 -24.83 4.47
CA SER A 40 -23.33 -24.65 4.21
C SER A 40 -22.99 -25.11 2.78
N GLY A 41 -23.79 -24.67 1.80
CA GLY A 41 -23.68 -25.04 0.40
C GLY A 41 -22.56 -24.24 -0.22
N LYS A 42 -21.59 -24.93 -0.82
CA LYS A 42 -20.53 -24.31 -1.61
C LYS A 42 -21.18 -23.42 -2.68
N THR A 43 -20.84 -22.12 -2.70
CA THR A 43 -21.28 -21.20 -3.76
C THR A 43 -20.94 -21.79 -5.12
N VAL A 44 -21.92 -21.83 -6.02
CA VAL A 44 -21.75 -22.32 -7.39
C VAL A 44 -21.63 -21.12 -8.32
N TYR A 45 -20.57 -21.09 -9.11
CA TYR A 45 -20.33 -20.08 -10.15
C TYR A 45 -20.48 -20.71 -11.55
N PRO A 46 -20.84 -19.92 -12.58
CA PRO A 46 -21.26 -18.53 -12.51
C PRO A 46 -22.58 -18.36 -11.74
N LEU A 47 -22.78 -17.20 -11.10
CA LEU A 47 -24.01 -16.86 -10.41
C LEU A 47 -25.15 -16.67 -11.42
N ASP A 48 -26.30 -17.27 -11.15
CA ASP A 48 -27.53 -17.04 -11.93
C ASP A 48 -28.21 -15.75 -11.45
N THR A 49 -27.66 -14.62 -11.85
CA THR A 49 -28.22 -13.29 -11.56
C THR A 49 -28.08 -12.36 -12.75
N LYS A 50 -28.97 -11.38 -12.83
CA LYS A 50 -28.86 -10.22 -13.74
C LYS A 50 -28.44 -8.96 -13.01
N ASP A 51 -28.25 -9.05 -11.71
CA ASP A 51 -27.89 -7.93 -10.86
C ASP A 51 -26.45 -7.49 -11.15
N THR A 52 -26.24 -6.20 -10.95
CA THR A 52 -24.96 -5.52 -11.12
C THR A 52 -24.80 -4.50 -10.01
N PHE A 53 -23.57 -4.12 -9.74
CA PHE A 53 -23.23 -3.14 -8.72
C PHE A 53 -22.05 -2.29 -9.19
N SER A 54 -21.92 -1.14 -8.55
CA SER A 54 -20.84 -0.17 -8.77
C SER A 54 -19.64 -0.49 -7.90
N TYR A 55 -18.45 -0.55 -8.50
CA TYR A 55 -17.20 -0.82 -7.81
C TYR A 55 -16.22 0.30 -8.11
N TRP A 56 -15.82 1.05 -7.09
CA TRP A 56 -14.77 2.05 -7.24
C TRP A 56 -13.39 1.46 -6.93
N ALA A 57 -12.46 1.60 -7.86
CA ALA A 57 -11.09 1.09 -7.71
C ALA A 57 -10.10 1.98 -8.47
N PRO A 58 -8.90 2.25 -7.93
CA PRO A 58 -7.78 2.72 -8.74
C PRO A 58 -7.50 1.76 -9.91
N ILE A 59 -7.20 2.30 -11.09
CA ILE A 59 -6.79 1.50 -12.26
C ILE A 59 -5.27 1.47 -12.39
N ASN A 60 -4.71 0.35 -12.81
CA ASN A 60 -3.28 0.25 -13.04
C ASN A 60 -2.82 1.13 -14.21
N GLY A 61 -1.80 1.97 -14.01
CA GLY A 61 -1.30 2.87 -15.05
C GLY A 61 -0.80 2.20 -16.33
N ASN A 62 -0.26 0.97 -16.27
CA ASN A 62 0.11 0.21 -17.46
C ASN A 62 -1.14 -0.22 -18.26
N LEU A 63 -2.25 -0.55 -17.57
CA LEU A 63 -3.50 -0.95 -18.22
C LEU A 63 -4.13 0.21 -19.00
N ILE A 64 -3.97 1.46 -18.54
CA ILE A 64 -4.47 2.68 -19.21
C ILE A 64 -3.96 2.78 -20.66
N THR A 65 -2.82 2.15 -20.98
CA THR A 65 -2.29 2.08 -22.36
C THR A 65 -3.21 1.34 -23.34
N PHE A 66 -4.08 0.45 -22.82
CA PHE A 66 -4.93 -0.45 -23.61
C PHE A 66 -6.41 -0.15 -23.48
N THR A 67 -6.86 0.21 -22.28
CA THR A 67 -8.26 0.54 -21.98
C THR A 67 -8.35 1.51 -20.80
N THR A 68 -9.43 2.27 -20.74
CA THR A 68 -9.75 3.17 -19.63
C THR A 68 -10.59 2.52 -18.53
N ASN A 69 -11.07 1.29 -18.73
CA ASN A 69 -11.92 0.59 -17.77
C ASN A 69 -11.54 -0.88 -17.62
N LEU A 70 -11.42 -1.34 -16.36
CA LEU A 70 -11.06 -2.71 -16.04
C LEU A 70 -12.02 -3.74 -16.66
N ALA A 71 -13.32 -3.41 -16.79
CA ALA A 71 -14.31 -4.31 -17.39
C ALA A 71 -14.00 -4.67 -18.86
N GLU A 72 -13.26 -3.82 -19.57
CA GLU A 72 -12.96 -4.02 -20.99
C GLU A 72 -11.70 -4.86 -21.21
N ALA A 73 -10.84 -4.93 -20.19
CA ALA A 73 -9.60 -5.71 -20.20
C ALA A 73 -9.88 -7.22 -20.23
N PRO A 74 -8.96 -8.03 -20.78
CA PRO A 74 -9.07 -9.49 -20.72
C PRO A 74 -9.37 -10.03 -19.32
N ILE A 75 -8.69 -9.52 -18.28
CA ILE A 75 -8.95 -9.92 -16.89
C ILE A 75 -10.37 -9.58 -16.42
N GLY A 76 -10.88 -8.38 -16.75
CA GLY A 76 -12.24 -7.99 -16.36
C GLY A 76 -13.31 -8.85 -17.03
N LYS A 77 -13.10 -9.21 -18.29
CA LYS A 77 -13.97 -10.15 -19.02
C LYS A 77 -13.92 -11.54 -18.41
N ALA A 78 -12.72 -12.05 -18.10
CA ALA A 78 -12.54 -13.36 -17.46
C ALA A 78 -13.23 -13.43 -16.10
N ILE A 79 -13.13 -12.38 -15.28
CA ILE A 79 -13.85 -12.29 -14.00
C ILE A 79 -15.36 -12.28 -14.23
N ALA A 80 -15.86 -11.50 -15.19
CA ALA A 80 -17.29 -11.45 -15.48
C ALA A 80 -17.85 -12.79 -16.00
N GLU A 81 -17.10 -13.50 -16.84
CA GLU A 81 -17.47 -14.83 -17.35
C GLU A 81 -17.45 -15.89 -16.23
N ALA A 82 -16.41 -15.89 -15.40
CA ALA A 82 -16.28 -16.85 -14.31
C ALA A 82 -17.33 -16.65 -13.22
N THR A 83 -17.64 -15.39 -12.88
CA THR A 83 -18.59 -15.06 -11.81
C THR A 83 -20.03 -14.98 -12.28
N GLY A 84 -20.28 -14.76 -13.58
CA GLY A 84 -21.61 -14.45 -14.12
C GLY A 84 -22.04 -12.99 -13.91
N VAL A 85 -21.23 -12.16 -13.25
CA VAL A 85 -21.60 -10.79 -12.85
C VAL A 85 -20.78 -9.76 -13.62
N LYS A 86 -21.46 -8.82 -14.25
CA LYS A 86 -20.83 -7.67 -14.92
C LYS A 86 -20.81 -6.47 -13.98
N VAL A 87 -19.65 -6.17 -13.42
CA VAL A 87 -19.44 -5.05 -12.49
C VAL A 87 -19.32 -3.72 -13.26
N ASN A 88 -19.92 -2.66 -12.72
CA ASN A 88 -19.73 -1.30 -13.22
C ASN A 88 -18.56 -0.64 -12.49
N TYR A 89 -17.36 -0.72 -13.07
CA TYR A 89 -16.17 -0.12 -12.46
C TYR A 89 -16.11 1.40 -12.65
N ILE A 90 -15.79 2.09 -11.56
CA ILE A 90 -15.55 3.53 -11.50
C ILE A 90 -14.09 3.73 -11.12
N HIS A 91 -13.31 4.34 -12.01
CA HIS A 91 -11.89 4.59 -11.77
C HIS A 91 -11.64 6.07 -11.50
N PRO A 92 -10.92 6.43 -10.43
CA PRO A 92 -10.44 7.79 -10.28
C PRO A 92 -9.41 8.11 -11.35
N THR A 93 -9.22 9.41 -11.60
CA THR A 93 -8.09 9.87 -12.42
C THR A 93 -6.79 9.42 -11.77
N ASP A 94 -5.83 8.96 -12.58
CA ASP A 94 -4.51 8.55 -12.09
C ASP A 94 -3.86 9.69 -11.28
N GLY A 95 -3.29 9.34 -10.13
CA GLY A 95 -2.73 10.29 -9.16
C GLY A 95 -3.75 11.11 -8.34
N GLN A 96 -5.06 11.00 -8.59
CA GLN A 96 -6.10 11.77 -7.87
C GLN A 96 -7.03 10.90 -7.00
N ALA A 97 -6.65 9.64 -6.74
CA ALA A 97 -7.48 8.70 -6.01
C ALA A 97 -7.88 9.21 -4.61
N GLU A 98 -6.96 9.82 -3.87
CA GLU A 98 -7.22 10.36 -2.53
C GLU A 98 -8.22 11.53 -2.55
N GLU A 99 -8.00 12.51 -3.43
CA GLU A 99 -8.91 13.65 -3.56
C GLU A 99 -10.32 13.19 -3.97
N GLN A 100 -10.41 12.30 -4.97
CA GLN A 100 -11.70 11.77 -5.42
C GLN A 100 -12.37 10.88 -4.39
N PHE A 101 -11.62 10.10 -3.60
CA PHE A 101 -12.17 9.33 -2.49
C PHE A 101 -12.76 10.26 -1.42
N ASN A 102 -12.07 11.34 -1.04
CA ASN A 102 -12.59 12.32 -0.09
C ASN A 102 -13.86 13.02 -0.61
N LEU A 103 -13.94 13.29 -1.91
CA LEU A 103 -15.17 13.81 -2.55
C LEU A 103 -16.31 12.78 -2.52
N LEU A 104 -16.01 11.49 -2.73
CA LEU A 104 -17.00 10.42 -2.62
C LEU A 104 -17.55 10.31 -1.19
N LEU A 105 -16.70 10.37 -0.17
CA LEU A 105 -17.14 10.33 1.23
C LEU A 105 -18.03 11.51 1.63
N ALA A 106 -17.90 12.66 0.95
CA ALA A 106 -18.78 13.81 1.15
C ALA A 106 -20.11 13.70 0.36
N SER A 107 -20.24 12.73 -0.55
CA SER A 107 -21.43 12.52 -1.38
C SER A 107 -22.51 11.71 -0.64
N SER A 108 -23.78 12.01 -0.90
CA SER A 108 -24.91 11.21 -0.40
C SER A 108 -25.07 9.86 -1.10
N LYS A 109 -24.32 9.59 -2.17
CA LYS A 109 -24.44 8.36 -2.96
C LYS A 109 -23.05 7.75 -3.18
N LEU A 110 -22.73 6.76 -2.37
CA LEU A 110 -21.50 5.99 -2.51
C LEU A 110 -21.68 4.89 -3.57
N PRO A 111 -20.60 4.49 -4.27
CA PRO A 111 -20.55 3.20 -4.96
C PRO A 111 -20.84 2.05 -4.00
N ASP A 112 -21.34 0.93 -4.50
CA ASP A 112 -21.71 -0.23 -3.67
C ASP A 112 -20.47 -0.87 -3.02
N VAL A 113 -19.35 -0.88 -3.74
CA VAL A 113 -18.04 -1.37 -3.27
C VAL A 113 -16.97 -0.31 -3.50
N LEU A 114 -16.07 -0.16 -2.53
CA LEU A 114 -14.95 0.79 -2.55
C LEU A 114 -13.66 0.07 -2.18
N GLU A 115 -12.71 0.02 -3.12
CA GLU A 115 -11.34 -0.45 -2.86
C GLU A 115 -10.44 0.71 -2.44
N TYR A 116 -10.06 0.74 -1.17
CA TYR A 116 -9.26 1.80 -0.58
C TYR A 116 -8.59 1.35 0.72
N ASP A 117 -7.67 2.18 1.23
CA ASP A 117 -7.12 2.01 2.57
C ASP A 117 -8.14 2.49 3.62
N TRP A 118 -8.90 1.56 4.19
CA TRP A 118 -9.86 1.86 5.25
C TRP A 118 -9.23 2.03 6.63
N SER A 119 -7.95 1.67 6.80
CA SER A 119 -7.22 1.87 8.06
C SER A 119 -6.90 3.34 8.31
N ILE A 120 -6.78 4.13 7.23
CA ILE A 120 -6.54 5.58 7.29
C ILE A 120 -7.82 6.43 7.31
N TYR A 121 -9.00 5.81 7.29
CA TYR A 121 -10.25 6.55 7.51
C TYR A 121 -10.17 7.32 8.85
N PRO A 122 -10.66 8.56 8.97
CA PRO A 122 -10.62 9.30 10.24
C PRO A 122 -11.40 8.59 11.35
N GLY A 123 -10.66 7.88 12.21
CA GLY A 123 -11.17 7.04 13.30
C GLY A 123 -11.08 5.55 13.03
N GLY A 124 -10.38 5.18 11.96
CA GLY A 124 -10.23 3.81 11.51
C GLY A 124 -11.53 3.21 10.95
N PRO A 125 -11.50 1.91 10.65
CA PRO A 125 -12.63 1.17 10.10
C PRO A 125 -13.84 1.13 11.04
N GLU A 126 -13.64 1.10 12.36
CA GLU A 126 -14.75 1.14 13.33
C GLU A 126 -15.59 2.41 13.21
N LYS A 127 -14.91 3.54 12.96
CA LYS A 127 -15.61 4.80 12.73
C LYS A 127 -16.33 4.82 11.39
N ALA A 128 -15.71 4.27 10.34
CA ALA A 128 -16.37 4.16 9.04
C ALA A 128 -17.67 3.33 9.12
N ILE A 129 -17.67 2.27 9.94
CA ILE A 129 -18.87 1.49 10.26
C ILE A 129 -19.88 2.34 11.05
N SER A 130 -19.44 2.97 12.14
CA SER A 130 -20.32 3.79 13.01
C SER A 130 -20.91 5.00 12.29
N ASP A 131 -20.22 5.55 11.30
CA ASP A 131 -20.71 6.66 10.47
C ASP A 131 -21.68 6.19 9.38
N GLY A 132 -21.85 4.89 9.21
CA GLY A 132 -22.67 4.32 8.16
C GLY A 132 -22.09 4.54 6.77
N VAL A 133 -20.75 4.59 6.63
CA VAL A 133 -20.09 4.63 5.32
C VAL A 133 -19.96 3.22 4.76
N ILE A 134 -19.50 2.29 5.60
CA ILE A 134 -19.34 0.86 5.28
C ILE A 134 -20.12 -0.01 6.25
N ILE A 135 -20.37 -1.26 5.86
CA ILE A 135 -21.05 -2.24 6.71
C ILE A 135 -20.06 -3.18 7.40
N PRO A 136 -20.37 -3.70 8.60
CA PRO A 136 -19.63 -4.83 9.16
C PRO A 136 -19.90 -6.09 8.32
N LEU A 137 -18.89 -6.95 8.18
CA LEU A 137 -18.93 -8.11 7.29
C LEU A 137 -19.07 -9.46 8.02
N ASN A 138 -19.06 -9.50 9.36
CA ASN A 138 -19.06 -10.76 10.12
C ASN A 138 -20.17 -11.74 9.68
N ASP A 139 -21.44 -11.30 9.75
CA ASP A 139 -22.59 -12.15 9.36
C ASP A 139 -22.58 -12.49 7.87
N LEU A 140 -22.12 -11.56 7.03
CA LEU A 140 -22.06 -11.75 5.58
C LEU A 140 -20.96 -12.75 5.18
N ILE A 141 -19.81 -12.71 5.85
CA ILE A 141 -18.74 -13.68 5.63
C ILE A 141 -19.20 -15.07 6.06
N ASP A 142 -19.87 -15.17 7.21
CA ASP A 142 -20.40 -16.43 7.70
C ASP A 142 -21.45 -17.06 6.79
N GLN A 143 -22.30 -16.24 6.17
CA GLN A 143 -23.39 -16.71 5.29
C GLN A 143 -22.95 -16.94 3.85
N TYR A 144 -22.08 -16.09 3.31
CA TYR A 144 -21.87 -15.97 1.86
C TYR A 144 -20.41 -15.99 1.41
N ALA A 145 -19.43 -15.94 2.32
CA ALA A 145 -18.00 -15.92 1.97
C ALA A 145 -17.19 -17.11 2.54
N PRO A 146 -17.55 -18.36 2.17
CA PRO A 146 -16.89 -19.55 2.73
C PRO A 146 -15.41 -19.65 2.38
N ASN A 147 -14.93 -19.09 1.27
CA ASN A 147 -13.53 -19.19 0.88
C ASN A 147 -12.66 -18.25 1.72
N LEU A 148 -13.06 -16.99 1.87
CA LEU A 148 -12.39 -16.04 2.77
C LEU A 148 -12.42 -16.56 4.20
N LYS A 149 -13.58 -17.02 4.68
CA LYS A 149 -13.73 -17.57 6.04
C LYS A 149 -12.73 -18.70 6.30
N LYS A 150 -12.65 -19.68 5.40
CA LYS A 150 -11.72 -20.81 5.51
C LYS A 150 -10.25 -20.35 5.57
N MET A 151 -9.88 -19.35 4.77
CA MET A 151 -8.51 -18.81 4.77
C MET A 151 -8.16 -18.13 6.11
N LEU A 152 -9.10 -17.36 6.67
CA LEU A 152 -8.90 -16.67 7.94
C LEU A 152 -8.83 -17.66 9.12
N GLU A 153 -9.71 -18.65 9.16
CA GLU A 153 -9.69 -19.73 10.17
C GLU A 153 -8.38 -20.53 10.13
N ALA A 154 -7.81 -20.74 8.93
CA ALA A 154 -6.53 -21.42 8.76
C ALA A 154 -5.31 -20.54 9.12
N ASN A 155 -5.49 -19.24 9.32
CA ASN A 155 -4.40 -18.29 9.54
C ASN A 155 -4.75 -17.24 10.61
N PRO A 156 -4.60 -17.59 11.91
CA PRO A 156 -4.95 -16.71 13.03
C PRO A 156 -4.25 -15.35 13.02
N GLU A 157 -3.01 -15.27 12.51
CA GLU A 157 -2.29 -14.00 12.41
C GLU A 157 -2.92 -13.09 11.35
N LEU A 158 -3.28 -13.62 10.19
CA LEU A 158 -4.00 -12.85 9.17
C LEU A 158 -5.39 -12.44 9.67
N ASP A 159 -6.10 -13.35 10.33
CA ASP A 159 -7.38 -13.10 10.97
C ASP A 159 -7.31 -11.89 11.94
N LYS A 160 -6.27 -11.85 12.78
CA LYS A 160 -5.99 -10.73 13.69
C LYS A 160 -5.70 -9.42 12.95
N MET A 161 -4.96 -9.48 11.84
CA MET A 161 -4.60 -8.29 11.04
C MET A 161 -5.80 -7.63 10.35
N VAL A 162 -6.79 -8.41 9.91
CA VAL A 162 -7.93 -7.91 9.12
C VAL A 162 -9.14 -7.49 9.95
N LYS A 163 -9.06 -7.63 11.28
CA LYS A 163 -10.13 -7.24 12.21
C LYS A 163 -9.90 -5.85 12.80
N THR A 164 -10.98 -5.25 13.27
CA THR A 164 -10.93 -4.09 14.17
C THR A 164 -10.55 -4.50 15.60
N ASP A 165 -10.32 -3.53 16.49
CA ASP A 165 -10.08 -3.79 17.92
C ASP A 165 -11.30 -4.44 18.59
N SER A 166 -12.51 -4.18 18.10
CA SER A 166 -13.77 -4.83 18.51
C SER A 166 -14.08 -6.17 17.82
N GLY A 167 -13.17 -6.68 16.97
CA GLY A 167 -13.33 -7.97 16.29
C GLY A 167 -14.24 -7.97 15.07
N GLN A 168 -14.53 -6.80 14.49
CA GLN A 168 -15.33 -6.68 13.27
C GLN A 168 -14.47 -6.88 12.02
N TYR A 169 -15.00 -7.60 11.04
CA TYR A 169 -14.48 -7.56 9.67
C TYR A 169 -15.13 -6.40 8.92
N TYR A 170 -14.33 -5.68 8.13
CA TYR A 170 -14.77 -4.46 7.45
C TYR A 170 -14.36 -4.41 5.97
N VAL A 171 -13.50 -5.33 5.54
CA VAL A 171 -13.04 -5.46 4.15
C VAL A 171 -12.89 -6.92 3.73
N PHE A 172 -12.97 -7.15 2.41
CA PHE A 172 -12.29 -8.26 1.75
C PHE A 172 -10.82 -7.86 1.55
N PRO A 173 -9.86 -8.60 2.13
CA PRO A 173 -8.47 -8.15 2.24
C PRO A 173 -7.66 -8.43 0.97
N MET A 174 -6.71 -7.56 0.66
CA MET A 174 -5.55 -7.96 -0.16
C MET A 174 -4.59 -8.76 0.72
N VAL A 175 -4.25 -9.97 0.28
CA VAL A 175 -3.39 -10.89 1.04
C VAL A 175 -2.14 -11.22 0.22
N ARG A 176 -0.97 -10.89 0.73
CA ARG A 176 0.31 -11.23 0.09
C ARG A 176 0.71 -12.68 0.37
N ASN A 177 1.44 -13.27 -0.57
CA ASN A 177 2.22 -14.48 -0.32
C ASN A 177 3.53 -14.12 0.40
N THR A 178 4.26 -15.13 0.88
CA THR A 178 5.49 -14.91 1.65
C THR A 178 6.57 -14.19 0.82
N GLU A 179 6.72 -14.57 -0.45
CA GLU A 179 7.70 -13.95 -1.36
C GLU A 179 7.29 -12.53 -1.78
N GLY A 180 6.02 -12.16 -1.63
CA GLY A 180 5.49 -10.85 -1.98
C GLY A 180 5.72 -9.75 -0.94
N LEU A 181 6.33 -10.05 0.21
CA LEU A 181 6.55 -9.07 1.29
C LEU A 181 7.73 -8.14 1.03
N VAL A 182 8.69 -8.57 0.21
CA VAL A 182 9.88 -7.78 -0.16
C VAL A 182 9.88 -7.57 -1.67
N PHE A 183 9.75 -6.32 -2.10
CA PHE A 183 9.56 -5.96 -3.51
C PHE A 183 10.32 -4.69 -3.93
N ARG A 184 11.09 -4.09 -3.02
CA ARG A 184 11.89 -2.88 -3.28
C ARG A 184 13.19 -2.90 -2.49
N GLY A 185 14.23 -2.29 -3.03
CA GLY A 185 15.49 -2.07 -2.33
C GLY A 185 16.55 -1.39 -3.20
N PRO A 186 17.77 -1.20 -2.66
CA PRO A 186 18.88 -0.58 -3.38
C PRO A 186 19.42 -1.47 -4.48
N MET A 187 19.72 -0.87 -5.64
CA MET A 187 20.29 -1.54 -6.80
C MET A 187 21.26 -0.64 -7.57
N LEU A 188 22.20 -1.25 -8.28
CA LEU A 188 23.25 -0.55 -9.03
C LEU A 188 23.48 -1.20 -10.40
N ARG A 189 24.14 -0.45 -11.29
CA ARG A 189 24.69 -0.91 -12.58
C ARG A 189 25.82 -1.91 -12.35
N LYS A 190 25.52 -3.20 -12.52
CA LYS A 190 26.47 -4.30 -12.32
C LYS A 190 27.60 -4.27 -13.34
N ASP A 191 27.25 -3.96 -14.59
CA ASP A 191 28.19 -3.80 -15.69
C ASP A 191 29.21 -2.69 -15.42
N TRP A 192 28.82 -1.63 -14.71
CA TRP A 192 29.75 -0.58 -14.29
C TRP A 192 30.67 -1.01 -13.16
N LEU A 193 30.17 -1.78 -12.18
CA LEU A 193 31.00 -2.35 -11.13
C LEU A 193 32.08 -3.25 -11.73
N ASP A 194 31.70 -4.13 -12.66
CA ASP A 194 32.62 -5.08 -13.29
C ASP A 194 33.70 -4.40 -14.12
N GLU A 195 33.34 -3.43 -14.95
CA GLU A 195 34.32 -2.70 -15.78
C GLU A 195 35.33 -1.92 -14.94
N LEU A 196 34.90 -1.40 -13.78
CA LEU A 196 35.75 -0.66 -12.86
C LEU A 196 36.47 -1.55 -11.85
N GLY A 197 36.21 -2.86 -11.82
CA GLY A 197 36.75 -3.79 -10.83
C GLY A 197 36.29 -3.49 -9.40
N LEU A 198 35.11 -2.88 -9.24
CA LEU A 198 34.56 -2.50 -7.94
C LEU A 198 33.74 -3.65 -7.34
N GLN A 199 33.81 -3.78 -6.01
CA GLN A 199 32.97 -4.71 -5.28
C GLN A 199 31.56 -4.13 -5.06
N LEU A 200 30.57 -5.01 -4.87
CA LEU A 200 29.23 -4.62 -4.48
C LEU A 200 29.27 -3.90 -3.10
N PRO A 201 28.67 -2.70 -2.95
CA PRO A 201 28.80 -1.94 -1.72
C PRO A 201 27.94 -2.52 -0.58
N VAL A 202 28.52 -2.60 0.62
CA VAL A 202 27.85 -3.07 1.84
C VAL A 202 27.76 -1.97 2.89
N THR A 203 28.81 -1.16 3.05
CA THR A 203 28.82 -0.06 4.01
C THR A 203 28.51 1.29 3.36
N ILE A 204 28.10 2.28 4.16
CA ILE A 204 27.95 3.67 3.68
C ILE A 204 29.23 4.19 3.01
N ASP A 205 30.40 3.83 3.52
CA ASP A 205 31.69 4.19 2.92
C ASP A 205 31.92 3.51 1.57
N ASP A 206 31.50 2.25 1.40
CA ASP A 206 31.58 1.56 0.12
C ASP A 206 30.64 2.19 -0.91
N TRP A 207 29.43 2.54 -0.49
CA TRP A 207 28.47 3.28 -1.31
C TRP A 207 29.06 4.60 -1.77
N HIS A 208 29.65 5.39 -0.87
CA HIS A 208 30.31 6.63 -1.24
C HIS A 208 31.42 6.39 -2.29
N LYS A 209 32.32 5.42 -2.07
CA LYS A 209 33.38 5.08 -3.05
C LYS A 209 32.82 4.70 -4.42
N VAL A 210 31.81 3.85 -4.46
CA VAL A 210 31.16 3.39 -5.70
C VAL A 210 30.50 4.55 -6.44
N LEU A 211 29.72 5.39 -5.74
CA LEU A 211 29.05 6.54 -6.35
C LEU A 211 30.06 7.56 -6.89
N THR A 212 31.15 7.80 -6.16
CA THR A 212 32.24 8.67 -6.63
C THR A 212 32.92 8.10 -7.87
N ALA A 213 33.20 6.79 -7.90
CA ALA A 213 33.77 6.14 -9.07
C ALA A 213 32.82 6.20 -10.28
N PHE A 214 31.51 6.02 -10.10
CA PHE A 214 30.52 6.19 -11.15
C PHE A 214 30.51 7.62 -11.69
N LYS A 215 30.58 8.63 -10.82
CA LYS A 215 30.72 10.03 -11.24
C LYS A 215 31.98 10.25 -12.08
N GLU A 216 33.13 9.87 -11.56
CA GLU A 216 34.43 10.23 -12.12
C GLU A 216 34.83 9.39 -13.33
N LYS A 217 34.43 8.12 -13.38
CA LYS A 217 34.88 7.15 -14.39
C LYS A 217 33.81 6.83 -15.43
N LYS A 218 32.53 6.93 -15.07
CA LYS A 218 31.40 6.72 -16.00
C LYS A 218 30.76 8.01 -16.49
N GLY A 219 31.14 9.16 -15.90
CA GLY A 219 30.55 10.44 -16.25
C GLY A 219 29.10 10.58 -15.82
N ALA A 220 28.64 9.77 -14.86
CA ALA A 220 27.28 9.84 -14.34
C ALA A 220 27.05 11.22 -13.71
N VAL A 221 26.10 11.97 -14.26
CA VAL A 221 25.74 13.32 -13.77
C VAL A 221 24.99 13.26 -12.43
N ALA A 222 24.33 12.13 -12.15
CA ALA A 222 23.68 11.82 -10.89
C ALA A 222 23.89 10.34 -10.55
N PRO A 223 25.06 9.95 -9.99
CA PRO A 223 25.40 8.57 -9.68
C PRO A 223 24.28 7.82 -8.93
N LEU A 224 23.62 8.48 -7.98
CA LEU A 224 22.42 8.02 -7.28
C LEU A 224 21.23 8.91 -7.63
N THR A 225 20.25 8.35 -8.34
CA THR A 225 18.98 9.01 -8.64
C THR A 225 17.84 8.35 -7.87
N ALA A 226 16.95 9.15 -7.29
CA ALA A 226 15.77 8.65 -6.58
C ALA A 226 14.53 9.40 -7.03
N LEU A 227 13.43 8.66 -7.21
CA LEU A 227 12.10 9.26 -7.38
C LEU A 227 11.77 10.13 -6.15
N TYR A 228 11.17 11.28 -6.38
CA TYR A 228 10.62 12.13 -5.34
C TYR A 228 9.10 12.15 -5.46
N ALA A 229 8.42 11.69 -4.41
CA ALA A 229 6.96 11.64 -4.34
C ALA A 229 6.53 11.94 -2.90
N ASN A 230 6.43 13.23 -2.56
CA ASN A 230 6.30 13.78 -1.19
C ASN A 230 7.47 13.46 -0.24
N LYS A 231 8.35 12.55 -0.65
CA LYS A 231 9.57 12.12 0.03
C LYS A 231 10.54 11.56 -0.99
N MET A 232 11.83 11.66 -0.69
CA MET A 232 12.86 11.05 -1.53
C MET A 232 12.85 9.53 -1.32
N ASN A 233 12.75 8.77 -2.40
CA ASN A 233 12.69 7.31 -2.37
C ASN A 233 14.01 6.60 -2.00
N LEU A 234 14.76 7.15 -1.05
CA LEU A 234 15.94 6.54 -0.41
C LEU A 234 15.68 6.17 1.06
N GLN A 235 14.50 6.51 1.58
CA GLN A 235 14.10 6.33 2.98
C GLN A 235 14.23 4.91 3.51
N ASP A 236 13.87 3.91 2.73
CA ASP A 236 13.88 2.51 3.18
C ASP A 236 15.29 1.90 3.03
N ALA A 237 16.25 2.65 2.47
CA ALA A 237 17.59 2.16 2.19
C ALA A 237 18.64 2.63 3.20
N PHE A 238 18.82 3.95 3.37
CA PHE A 238 20.00 4.49 4.06
C PHE A 238 19.75 4.84 5.53
N PHE A 239 18.50 5.03 5.96
CA PHE A 239 18.18 5.38 7.35
C PHE A 239 18.50 4.24 8.32
N GLY A 240 18.30 2.99 7.90
CA GLY A 240 18.60 1.80 8.69
C GLY A 240 20.06 1.67 9.10
N ALA A 241 21.01 2.16 8.29
CA ALA A 241 22.43 2.15 8.65
C ALA A 241 22.69 2.89 9.97
N TYR A 242 21.91 3.94 10.24
CA TYR A 242 22.01 4.79 11.42
C TYR A 242 21.02 4.41 12.52
N LYS A 243 20.35 3.25 12.41
CA LYS A 243 19.34 2.77 13.37
C LYS A 243 18.19 3.77 13.60
N THR A 244 17.73 4.41 12.53
CA THR A 244 16.57 5.31 12.55
C THR A 244 15.68 5.04 11.33
N SER A 245 14.63 5.85 11.16
CA SER A 245 13.64 5.76 10.07
C SER A 245 13.33 7.14 9.50
N HIS A 246 12.78 7.20 8.29
CA HIS A 246 12.23 8.46 7.78
C HIS A 246 10.90 8.87 8.46
N GLY A 247 10.25 7.93 9.16
CA GLY A 247 8.98 8.17 9.83
C GLY A 247 8.86 7.36 11.12
N PHE A 248 7.66 6.84 11.39
CA PHE A 248 7.42 5.99 12.56
C PHE A 248 8.09 4.62 12.42
N TYR A 249 8.59 4.09 13.53
CA TYR A 249 9.18 2.76 13.62
C TYR A 249 9.06 2.23 15.06
N ILE A 250 9.36 0.94 15.25
CA ILE A 250 9.41 0.27 16.55
C ILE A 250 10.89 0.11 16.94
N ASP A 251 11.29 0.56 18.12
CA ASP A 251 12.65 0.36 18.63
C ASP A 251 12.87 -1.07 19.19
N ASP A 252 14.11 -1.37 19.59
CA ASP A 252 14.48 -2.68 20.18
C ASP A 252 13.70 -3.03 21.46
N GLN A 253 13.02 -2.06 22.09
CA GLN A 253 12.23 -2.24 23.31
C GLN A 253 10.73 -2.39 23.02
N GLY A 254 10.33 -2.44 21.74
CA GLY A 254 8.94 -2.50 21.33
C GLY A 254 8.20 -1.17 21.47
N LYS A 255 8.92 -0.03 21.53
CA LYS A 255 8.33 1.29 21.63
C LYS A 255 8.27 2.00 20.29
N VAL A 256 7.14 2.64 20.04
CA VAL A 256 6.97 3.49 18.85
C VAL A 256 7.86 4.72 18.99
N LYS A 257 8.62 5.00 17.93
CA LYS A 257 9.49 6.17 17.78
C LYS A 257 9.17 6.87 16.47
N TYR A 258 9.61 8.13 16.37
CA TYR A 258 9.55 8.90 15.13
C TYR A 258 10.96 9.33 14.76
N GLY A 259 11.49 8.76 13.67
CA GLY A 259 12.89 8.90 13.29
C GLY A 259 13.39 10.34 13.18
N PRO A 260 12.61 11.31 12.65
CA PRO A 260 13.01 12.72 12.64
C PRO A 260 13.33 13.36 14.01
N LEU A 261 12.96 12.73 15.14
CA LEU A 261 13.37 13.17 16.49
C LEU A 261 14.66 12.51 16.98
N ASP A 262 15.14 11.47 16.31
CA ASP A 262 16.34 10.76 16.69
C ASP A 262 17.57 11.62 16.40
N PRO A 263 18.56 11.69 17.30
CA PRO A 263 19.84 12.34 17.01
C PRO A 263 20.52 11.75 15.76
N GLN A 264 20.34 10.44 15.51
CA GLN A 264 20.91 9.73 14.37
C GLN A 264 20.32 10.18 13.02
N TYR A 265 19.14 10.77 13.01
CA TYR A 265 18.56 11.34 11.79
C TYR A 265 19.39 12.50 11.25
N LYS A 266 20.05 13.26 12.15
CA LYS A 266 21.02 14.30 11.77
C LYS A 266 22.22 13.73 11.01
N ASP A 267 22.66 12.52 11.37
CA ASP A 267 23.76 11.84 10.69
C ASP A 267 23.37 11.45 9.25
N VAL A 268 22.13 10.99 9.05
CA VAL A 268 21.57 10.75 7.70
C VAL A 268 21.49 12.05 6.89
N MET A 269 21.05 13.16 7.50
CA MET A 269 21.01 14.45 6.82
C MET A 269 22.42 14.95 6.47
N THR A 270 23.40 14.67 7.32
CA THR A 270 24.82 14.97 7.07
C THR A 270 25.33 14.18 5.86
N LEU A 271 25.04 12.89 5.80
CA LEU A 271 25.40 12.03 4.66
C LEU A 271 24.77 12.54 3.36
N PHE A 272 23.46 12.78 3.34
CA PHE A 272 22.79 13.23 2.12
C PHE A 272 23.22 14.62 1.70
N ARG A 273 23.49 15.54 2.64
CA ARG A 273 24.09 16.84 2.33
C ARG A 273 25.48 16.69 1.72
N GLN A 274 26.30 15.81 2.26
CA GLN A 274 27.62 15.52 1.71
C GLN A 274 27.50 15.02 0.27
N TRP A 275 26.73 13.95 0.04
CA TRP A 275 26.52 13.37 -1.29
C TRP A 275 25.88 14.37 -2.27
N TYR A 276 24.97 15.22 -1.81
CA TYR A 276 24.44 16.31 -2.63
C TYR A 276 25.54 17.31 -3.00
N SER A 277 26.34 17.77 -2.05
CA SER A 277 27.42 18.75 -2.29
C SER A 277 28.48 18.20 -3.25
N GLU A 278 28.82 16.93 -3.10
CA GLU A 278 29.75 16.19 -3.96
C GLU A 278 29.15 15.82 -5.32
N GLY A 279 27.84 16.03 -5.53
CA GLY A 279 27.15 15.71 -6.79
C GLY A 279 26.99 14.21 -7.03
N LEU A 280 26.89 13.43 -5.95
CA LEU A 280 26.58 12.00 -5.98
C LEU A 280 25.07 11.74 -6.02
N ILE A 281 24.29 12.63 -5.38
CA ILE A 281 22.84 12.69 -5.52
C ILE A 281 22.47 13.68 -6.64
N ASP A 282 21.39 13.36 -7.33
CA ASP A 282 20.75 14.25 -8.30
C ASP A 282 20.57 15.69 -7.78
N LYS A 283 21.06 16.69 -8.53
CA LYS A 283 20.92 18.10 -8.16
C LYS A 283 19.47 18.56 -8.19
N ASP A 284 18.63 17.91 -9.00
CA ASP A 284 17.22 18.19 -9.16
C ASP A 284 16.35 17.22 -8.34
N PHE A 285 16.91 16.52 -7.34
CA PHE A 285 16.19 15.47 -6.60
C PHE A 285 14.77 15.84 -6.15
N PRO A 286 14.41 17.08 -5.73
CA PRO A 286 13.05 17.39 -5.29
C PRO A 286 11.99 17.29 -6.40
N ILE A 287 12.39 17.29 -7.66
CA ILE A 287 11.51 17.25 -8.83
C ILE A 287 11.77 16.04 -9.74
N VAL A 288 12.56 15.07 -9.26
CA VAL A 288 12.81 13.83 -10.03
C VAL A 288 11.55 12.99 -10.02
N GLU A 289 10.83 13.04 -11.13
CA GLU A 289 9.69 12.18 -11.39
C GLU A 289 10.10 10.83 -12.01
N ARG A 290 9.12 9.94 -12.15
CA ARG A 290 9.33 8.57 -12.61
C ARG A 290 10.02 8.49 -13.97
N ASN A 291 9.60 9.32 -14.92
CA ASN A 291 10.17 9.35 -16.26
C ASN A 291 11.63 9.84 -16.27
N THR A 292 11.98 10.77 -15.38
CA THR A 292 13.35 11.27 -15.23
C THR A 292 14.26 10.19 -14.67
N LEU A 293 13.82 9.47 -13.63
CA LEU A 293 14.55 8.32 -13.08
C LEU A 293 14.79 7.24 -14.14
N ASP A 294 13.74 6.82 -14.85
CA ASP A 294 13.84 5.79 -15.90
C ASP A 294 14.86 6.18 -16.98
N LYS A 295 14.80 7.42 -17.48
CA LYS A 295 15.73 7.93 -18.50
C LYS A 295 17.16 7.97 -17.99
N ARG A 296 17.39 8.49 -16.78
CA ARG A 296 18.74 8.63 -16.23
C ARG A 296 19.44 7.29 -16.08
N LEU A 297 18.74 6.27 -15.59
CA LEU A 297 19.31 4.94 -15.43
C LEU A 297 19.62 4.28 -16.79
N LEU A 298 18.69 4.36 -17.75
CA LEU A 298 18.84 3.72 -19.07
C LEU A 298 19.89 4.42 -19.93
N ASN A 299 19.99 5.76 -19.87
CA ASN A 299 20.92 6.55 -20.66
C ASN A 299 22.35 6.60 -20.06
N GLY A 300 22.58 5.95 -18.92
CA GLY A 300 23.88 5.95 -18.25
C GLY A 300 24.21 7.29 -17.56
N GLU A 301 23.20 8.10 -17.23
CA GLU A 301 23.35 9.32 -16.44
C GLU A 301 23.33 9.01 -14.92
N SER A 302 22.80 7.84 -14.55
CA SER A 302 22.78 7.32 -13.20
C SER A 302 23.22 5.85 -13.13
N GLY A 303 23.91 5.50 -12.04
CA GLY A 303 24.43 4.16 -11.80
C GLY A 303 23.73 3.42 -10.67
N ALA A 304 22.91 4.08 -9.86
CA ALA A 304 22.27 3.50 -8.69
C ALA A 304 20.91 4.14 -8.37
N THR A 305 20.03 3.36 -7.75
CA THR A 305 18.73 3.82 -7.26
C THR A 305 18.18 2.87 -6.18
N VAL A 306 17.02 3.20 -5.61
CA VAL A 306 16.25 2.35 -4.70
C VAL A 306 14.83 2.24 -5.24
N PHE A 307 14.46 1.08 -5.77
CA PHE A 307 13.20 0.95 -6.51
C PHE A 307 12.64 -0.48 -6.53
N LEU A 308 11.45 -0.61 -7.11
CA LEU A 308 10.67 -1.85 -7.20
C LEU A 308 11.37 -2.93 -8.04
N LEU A 309 11.07 -4.21 -7.77
CA LEU A 309 11.49 -5.36 -8.58
C LEU A 309 10.91 -5.29 -10.00
N GLY A 310 9.63 -5.60 -10.18
CA GLY A 310 9.01 -5.70 -11.51
C GLY A 310 8.92 -4.36 -12.22
N GLY A 311 8.33 -3.37 -11.54
CA GLY A 311 8.17 -2.01 -12.07
C GLY A 311 9.48 -1.22 -12.18
N GLY A 312 10.62 -1.75 -11.73
CA GLY A 312 11.95 -1.12 -11.81
C GLY A 312 12.97 -2.04 -12.43
N MET A 313 13.65 -2.84 -11.61
CA MET A 313 14.75 -3.73 -12.02
C MET A 313 14.40 -4.56 -13.27
N GLY A 314 13.28 -5.27 -13.27
CA GLY A 314 12.84 -6.08 -14.42
C GLY A 314 12.62 -5.24 -15.68
N LYS A 315 11.84 -4.16 -15.57
CA LYS A 315 11.60 -3.21 -16.68
C LYS A 315 12.90 -2.63 -17.25
N TRP A 316 13.84 -2.25 -16.39
CA TRP A 316 15.11 -1.65 -16.81
C TRP A 316 16.08 -2.67 -17.38
N LEU A 317 16.10 -3.90 -16.88
CA LEU A 317 16.86 -5.00 -17.50
C LEU A 317 16.32 -5.31 -18.90
N GLU A 318 15.01 -5.42 -19.06
CA GLU A 318 14.34 -5.62 -20.35
C GLU A 318 14.69 -4.50 -21.35
N SER A 319 14.43 -3.25 -20.96
CA SER A 319 14.65 -2.08 -21.83
C SER A 319 16.12 -1.80 -22.09
N GLY A 320 16.97 -1.98 -21.06
CA GLY A 320 18.39 -1.71 -21.11
C GLY A 320 19.14 -2.73 -21.95
N LYS A 321 18.85 -4.03 -21.79
CA LYS A 321 19.47 -5.09 -22.62
C LYS A 321 19.07 -5.02 -24.09
N ALA A 322 17.85 -4.56 -24.38
CA ALA A 322 17.41 -4.31 -25.75
C ALA A 322 18.22 -3.19 -26.44
N GLN A 323 18.69 -2.18 -25.68
CA GLN A 323 19.50 -1.08 -26.20
C GLN A 323 21.00 -1.40 -26.18
N ASN A 324 21.47 -2.07 -25.12
CA ASN A 324 22.85 -2.46 -24.90
C ASN A 324 22.87 -3.85 -24.23
N PRO A 325 23.27 -4.92 -24.94
CA PRO A 325 23.30 -6.27 -24.38
C PRO A 325 24.13 -6.44 -23.10
N ALA A 326 25.11 -5.56 -22.86
CA ALA A 326 25.93 -5.56 -21.65
C ALA A 326 25.26 -4.88 -20.44
N PHE A 327 24.14 -4.16 -20.63
CA PHE A 327 23.43 -3.52 -19.54
C PHE A 327 23.02 -4.56 -18.50
N ASP A 328 23.35 -4.30 -17.23
CA ASP A 328 23.02 -5.21 -16.16
C ASP A 328 22.82 -4.47 -14.82
N LEU A 329 21.95 -5.02 -13.98
CA LEU A 329 21.63 -4.48 -12.65
C LEU A 329 21.88 -5.54 -11.59
N VAL A 330 22.26 -5.11 -10.40
CA VAL A 330 22.42 -5.98 -9.23
C VAL A 330 21.78 -5.33 -8.02
N ALA A 331 21.11 -6.13 -7.20
CA ALA A 331 20.67 -5.70 -5.88
C ALA A 331 21.87 -5.57 -4.94
N ALA A 332 21.95 -4.46 -4.23
CA ALA A 332 22.84 -4.34 -3.09
C ALA A 332 22.08 -4.69 -1.80
N PRO A 333 22.76 -5.19 -0.77
CA PRO A 333 22.17 -5.24 0.56
C PRO A 333 21.85 -3.82 1.02
N TYR A 334 20.89 -3.72 1.94
CA TYR A 334 20.68 -2.48 2.68
C TYR A 334 21.98 -2.09 3.40
N PRO A 335 22.44 -0.84 3.25
CA PRO A 335 23.74 -0.46 3.79
C PRO A 335 23.76 -0.46 5.31
N VAL A 336 24.96 -0.71 5.84
CA VAL A 336 25.29 -0.60 7.26
C VAL A 336 26.45 0.37 7.48
N LEU A 337 26.72 0.77 8.72
CA LEU A 337 27.89 1.60 9.01
C LEU A 337 29.16 0.77 9.06
N LYS A 338 29.09 -0.45 9.62
CA LYS A 338 30.25 -1.35 9.73
C LYS A 338 29.94 -2.69 9.08
N ALA A 339 30.88 -3.19 8.29
CA ALA A 339 30.74 -4.49 7.65
C ALA A 339 30.51 -5.59 8.71
N GLY A 340 29.56 -6.48 8.43
CA GLY A 340 29.13 -7.54 9.35
C GLY A 340 27.99 -7.16 10.30
N GLU A 341 27.58 -5.87 10.35
CA GLU A 341 26.31 -5.50 10.97
C GLU A 341 25.12 -5.98 10.12
N LYS A 342 23.98 -6.21 10.78
CA LYS A 342 22.71 -6.48 10.10
C LYS A 342 21.95 -5.17 9.92
N PRO A 343 21.36 -4.90 8.73
CA PRO A 343 20.57 -3.70 8.52
C PRO A 343 19.40 -3.61 9.51
N PHE A 344 19.31 -2.48 10.22
CA PHE A 344 18.25 -2.23 11.21
C PHE A 344 16.87 -2.25 10.58
N THR A 345 16.73 -1.65 9.40
CA THR A 345 15.48 -1.64 8.64
C THR A 345 15.75 -1.85 7.15
N GLY A 346 14.67 -2.04 6.42
CA GLY A 346 14.60 -2.26 4.98
C GLY A 346 13.11 -2.28 4.60
N GLN A 347 12.81 -2.32 3.30
CA GLN A 347 11.42 -2.52 2.90
C GLN A 347 10.98 -3.94 3.28
N LEU A 348 9.96 -4.01 4.13
CA LEU A 348 9.20 -5.22 4.45
C LEU A 348 7.73 -4.83 4.59
N ASP A 349 6.85 -5.56 3.91
CA ASP A 349 5.41 -5.41 4.02
C ASP A 349 4.81 -6.51 4.91
N PHE A 350 3.52 -6.39 5.20
CA PHE A 350 2.77 -7.42 5.95
C PHE A 350 1.93 -8.27 5.02
N LYS A 351 1.49 -9.42 5.54
CA LYS A 351 0.61 -10.33 4.81
C LYS A 351 -0.71 -9.66 4.44
N TYR A 352 -1.27 -8.84 5.34
CA TYR A 352 -2.42 -8.00 5.04
C TYR A 352 -1.96 -6.63 4.51
N ASN A 353 -2.45 -6.25 3.33
CA ASN A 353 -2.26 -4.92 2.78
C ASN A 353 -3.59 -4.14 2.75
N PRO A 354 -3.76 -3.11 3.60
CA PRO A 354 -5.02 -2.36 3.65
C PRO A 354 -5.29 -1.53 2.39
N LYS A 355 -4.25 -1.15 1.63
CA LYS A 355 -4.36 -0.18 0.51
C LYS A 355 -5.12 -0.67 -0.72
N ALA A 356 -5.29 -1.98 -0.88
CA ALA A 356 -5.98 -2.60 -2.01
C ALA A 356 -7.09 -3.54 -1.53
N SER A 357 -7.73 -3.19 -0.42
CA SER A 357 -8.81 -3.98 0.19
C SER A 357 -10.17 -3.35 -0.09
N ALA A 358 -11.20 -4.18 -0.24
CA ALA A 358 -12.52 -3.74 -0.66
C ALA A 358 -13.52 -3.75 0.49
N ALA A 359 -14.17 -2.61 0.74
CA ALA A 359 -15.29 -2.51 1.68
C ALA A 359 -16.61 -2.42 0.92
N VAL A 360 -17.67 -2.99 1.51
CA VAL A 360 -19.04 -2.84 1.03
C VAL A 360 -19.67 -1.64 1.73
N THR A 361 -20.27 -0.73 0.96
CA THR A 361 -20.86 0.50 1.51
C THR A 361 -22.29 0.27 1.98
N THR A 362 -22.80 1.17 2.81
CA THR A 362 -24.23 1.16 3.20
C THR A 362 -25.20 1.47 2.06
N SER A 363 -24.69 1.94 0.91
CA SER A 363 -25.49 2.17 -0.29
C SER A 363 -25.78 0.88 -1.07
N ALA A 364 -25.02 -0.19 -0.81
CA ALA A 364 -25.17 -1.48 -1.44
C ALA A 364 -26.53 -2.13 -1.15
N LYS A 365 -27.21 -2.60 -2.21
CA LYS A 365 -28.55 -3.20 -2.11
C LYS A 365 -28.53 -4.73 -2.15
N ASP A 366 -27.71 -5.29 -3.02
CA ASP A 366 -27.60 -6.73 -3.22
C ASP A 366 -26.34 -7.28 -2.54
N LEU A 367 -26.41 -7.39 -1.22
CA LEU A 367 -25.29 -7.82 -0.40
C LEU A 367 -24.88 -9.27 -0.70
N GLU A 368 -25.83 -10.15 -1.00
CA GLU A 368 -25.55 -11.55 -1.29
C GLU A 368 -24.71 -11.69 -2.57
N THR A 369 -25.12 -11.05 -3.68
CA THR A 369 -24.35 -11.09 -4.93
C THR A 369 -22.98 -10.44 -4.76
N ILE A 370 -22.89 -9.28 -4.10
CA ILE A 370 -21.63 -8.57 -3.88
C ILE A 370 -20.65 -9.44 -3.06
N VAL A 371 -21.10 -10.01 -1.96
CA VAL A 371 -20.25 -10.79 -1.05
C VAL A 371 -19.83 -12.10 -1.71
N LYS A 372 -20.73 -12.78 -2.43
CA LYS A 372 -20.35 -13.96 -3.24
C LYS A 372 -19.37 -13.59 -4.36
N TRP A 373 -19.54 -12.43 -5.01
CA TRP A 373 -18.61 -12.00 -6.05
C TRP A 373 -17.22 -11.70 -5.48
N LEU A 374 -17.14 -11.03 -4.33
CA LEU A 374 -15.87 -10.77 -3.63
C LEU A 374 -15.23 -12.05 -3.10
N ASP A 375 -16.01 -12.99 -2.59
CA ASP A 375 -15.51 -14.29 -2.11
C ASP A 375 -14.94 -15.18 -3.23
N PHE A 376 -15.41 -15.01 -4.47
CA PHE A 376 -14.90 -15.76 -5.62
C PHE A 376 -13.38 -15.66 -5.72
N ALA A 377 -12.82 -14.46 -5.51
CA ALA A 377 -11.37 -14.20 -5.54
C ALA A 377 -10.56 -15.10 -4.60
N PHE A 378 -11.17 -15.58 -3.51
CA PHE A 378 -10.54 -16.46 -2.50
C PHE A 378 -10.74 -17.95 -2.79
N SER A 379 -11.57 -18.29 -3.77
CA SER A 379 -11.68 -19.66 -4.28
C SER A 379 -10.42 -20.06 -5.07
N GLU A 380 -10.22 -21.36 -5.30
CA GLU A 380 -9.12 -21.86 -6.14
C GLU A 380 -9.17 -21.27 -7.56
N GLN A 381 -10.33 -21.30 -8.20
CA GLN A 381 -10.53 -20.74 -9.54
C GLN A 381 -10.30 -19.22 -9.56
N GLY A 382 -10.89 -18.48 -8.60
CA GLY A 382 -10.71 -17.04 -8.55
C GLY A 382 -9.26 -16.65 -8.26
N THR A 383 -8.58 -17.34 -7.36
CA THR A 383 -7.15 -17.14 -7.10
C THR A 383 -6.36 -17.28 -8.41
N MET A 384 -6.65 -18.28 -9.24
CA MET A 384 -6.01 -18.43 -10.54
C MET A 384 -6.32 -17.27 -11.50
N VAL A 385 -7.60 -16.90 -11.64
CA VAL A 385 -8.02 -15.81 -12.54
C VAL A 385 -7.37 -14.48 -12.15
N TYR A 386 -7.45 -14.04 -10.89
CA TYR A 386 -6.90 -12.75 -10.46
C TYR A 386 -5.38 -12.69 -10.55
N ASN A 387 -4.69 -13.82 -10.35
CA ASN A 387 -3.23 -13.87 -10.32
C ASN A 387 -2.58 -14.12 -11.69
N PHE A 388 -3.21 -14.91 -12.55
CA PHE A 388 -2.61 -15.37 -13.82
C PHE A 388 -3.45 -15.09 -15.07
N GLY A 389 -4.75 -14.82 -14.92
CA GLY A 389 -5.65 -14.47 -16.01
C GLY A 389 -6.35 -15.67 -16.63
N VAL A 390 -6.18 -15.85 -17.94
CA VAL A 390 -6.87 -16.85 -18.76
C VAL A 390 -5.92 -17.99 -19.13
N GLU A 391 -6.26 -19.21 -18.72
CA GLU A 391 -5.47 -20.41 -19.04
C GLU A 391 -5.46 -20.67 -20.56
N GLY A 392 -4.29 -21.00 -21.10
CA GLY A 392 -4.07 -21.17 -22.54
C GLY A 392 -3.79 -19.87 -23.31
N GLU A 393 -4.01 -18.70 -22.69
CA GLU A 393 -3.73 -17.40 -23.28
C GLU A 393 -2.62 -16.67 -22.52
N SER A 394 -2.88 -16.24 -21.28
CA SER A 394 -1.90 -15.52 -20.47
C SER A 394 -1.00 -16.45 -19.65
N TYR A 395 -1.48 -17.64 -19.28
CA TYR A 395 -0.65 -18.64 -18.60
C TYR A 395 -0.99 -20.06 -19.06
N THR A 396 -0.08 -21.01 -18.82
CA THR A 396 -0.31 -22.45 -18.94
C THR A 396 0.10 -23.16 -17.67
N MET A 397 -0.41 -24.37 -17.46
CA MET A 397 0.01 -25.25 -16.37
C MET A 397 1.17 -26.14 -16.82
N ASP A 398 2.32 -26.03 -16.15
CA ASP A 398 3.49 -26.88 -16.34
C ASP A 398 3.76 -27.66 -15.05
N ASN A 399 3.49 -28.97 -15.06
CA ASN A 399 3.64 -29.85 -13.89
C ASN A 399 2.91 -29.34 -12.63
N GLY A 400 1.72 -28.76 -12.81
CA GLY A 400 0.93 -28.20 -11.71
C GLY A 400 1.37 -26.80 -11.26
N VAL A 401 2.35 -26.18 -11.93
CA VAL A 401 2.80 -24.81 -11.67
C VAL A 401 2.29 -23.89 -12.80
N PRO A 402 1.58 -22.80 -12.49
CA PRO A 402 1.20 -21.83 -13.50
C PRO A 402 2.41 -21.04 -13.98
N LYS A 403 2.54 -20.90 -15.31
CA LYS A 403 3.59 -20.12 -15.95
C LYS A 403 2.98 -19.17 -16.98
N PHE A 404 3.38 -17.90 -16.91
CA PHE A 404 3.00 -16.92 -17.92
C PHE A 404 3.53 -17.35 -19.30
N THR A 405 2.70 -17.17 -20.34
CA THR A 405 3.06 -17.54 -21.71
C THR A 405 4.08 -16.57 -22.30
N ASP A 406 4.75 -16.98 -23.39
CA ASP A 406 5.67 -16.10 -24.14
C ASP A 406 5.00 -14.81 -24.63
N MET A 407 3.68 -14.83 -24.88
CA MET A 407 2.91 -13.62 -25.21
C MET A 407 3.00 -12.55 -24.12
N ILE A 408 3.10 -12.98 -22.86
CA ILE A 408 3.23 -12.10 -21.69
C ILE A 408 4.68 -11.72 -21.46
N VAL A 409 5.61 -12.69 -21.41
CA VAL A 409 6.97 -12.46 -20.92
C VAL A 409 8.01 -12.15 -22.02
N LYS A 410 7.67 -12.33 -23.30
CA LYS A 410 8.55 -12.08 -24.46
C LYS A 410 7.79 -11.35 -25.58
N ASN A 411 7.07 -10.29 -25.21
CA ASN A 411 6.30 -9.53 -26.18
C ASN A 411 7.19 -8.52 -26.93
N ASP A 412 7.11 -8.53 -28.27
CA ASP A 412 7.97 -7.66 -29.10
C ASP A 412 7.58 -6.17 -29.04
N LYS A 413 6.34 -5.85 -28.65
CA LYS A 413 5.78 -4.49 -28.72
C LYS A 413 5.66 -3.80 -27.37
N TYR A 414 5.35 -4.56 -26.33
CA TYR A 414 5.07 -4.04 -25.01
C TYR A 414 5.94 -4.75 -23.98
N THR A 415 6.25 -4.05 -22.89
CA THR A 415 6.97 -4.68 -21.77
C THR A 415 6.14 -5.78 -21.12
N SER A 416 6.81 -6.72 -20.46
CA SER A 416 6.13 -7.79 -19.72
C SER A 416 5.12 -7.24 -18.70
N GLN A 417 5.43 -6.11 -18.06
CA GLN A 417 4.55 -5.44 -17.09
C GLN A 417 3.28 -4.86 -17.73
N GLN A 418 3.38 -4.37 -18.97
CA GLN A 418 2.21 -3.89 -19.74
C GLN A 418 1.32 -5.05 -20.19
N MET A 419 1.92 -6.17 -20.59
CA MET A 419 1.15 -7.37 -20.93
C MET A 419 0.45 -7.96 -19.71
N LEU A 420 1.16 -8.10 -18.58
CA LEU A 420 0.59 -8.57 -17.32
C LEU A 420 -0.61 -7.73 -16.87
N ALA A 421 -0.57 -6.41 -17.04
CA ALA A 421 -1.65 -5.52 -16.60
C ALA A 421 -2.99 -5.74 -17.33
N GLN A 422 -2.99 -6.36 -18.52
CA GLN A 422 -4.22 -6.72 -19.24
C GLN A 422 -4.89 -7.99 -18.71
N TYR A 423 -4.10 -8.90 -18.13
CA TYR A 423 -4.54 -10.25 -17.76
C TYR A 423 -4.49 -10.53 -16.27
N THR A 424 -3.93 -9.63 -15.47
CA THR A 424 -3.79 -9.81 -14.03
C THR A 424 -4.17 -8.54 -13.31
N VAL A 425 -4.59 -8.68 -12.05
CA VAL A 425 -4.66 -7.56 -11.13
C VAL A 425 -3.40 -7.59 -10.26
N PRO A 426 -2.60 -6.51 -10.18
CA PRO A 426 -1.35 -6.52 -9.43
C PRO A 426 -1.56 -6.50 -7.92
N ASN A 427 -2.52 -5.70 -7.44
CA ASN A 427 -3.00 -5.68 -6.05
C ASN A 427 -4.52 -5.53 -6.08
N GLY A 428 -5.24 -6.20 -5.18
CA GLY A 428 -6.69 -6.11 -5.02
C GLY A 428 -7.18 -7.06 -3.94
N PRO A 429 -8.49 -7.14 -3.66
CA PRO A 429 -9.07 -7.92 -2.55
C PRO A 429 -9.09 -9.42 -2.82
N PHE A 430 -7.91 -10.01 -3.01
CA PHE A 430 -7.69 -11.44 -3.30
C PHE A 430 -6.34 -11.89 -2.70
N PRO A 431 -6.14 -13.20 -2.50
CA PRO A 431 -4.85 -13.72 -2.09
C PRO A 431 -3.90 -13.83 -3.27
N MET A 432 -2.68 -13.33 -3.11
CA MET A 432 -1.59 -13.61 -4.02
C MET A 432 -1.28 -15.11 -3.98
N HIS A 433 -1.28 -15.73 -5.15
CA HIS A 433 -0.93 -17.15 -5.26
C HIS A 433 0.54 -17.36 -4.86
N GLU A 434 0.84 -18.43 -4.10
CA GLU A 434 2.20 -18.68 -3.60
C GLU A 434 3.23 -18.78 -4.71
N GLN A 435 2.87 -19.37 -5.85
CA GLN A 435 3.74 -19.51 -7.03
C GLN A 435 3.68 -18.31 -8.00
N LYS A 436 2.98 -17.21 -7.64
CA LYS A 436 2.95 -16.02 -8.49
C LYS A 436 4.29 -15.30 -8.38
N THR A 437 5.08 -15.42 -9.43
CA THR A 437 6.20 -14.53 -9.70
C THR A 437 5.97 -13.81 -11.02
N THR A 438 6.25 -12.51 -11.04
CA THR A 438 6.30 -11.70 -12.26
C THR A 438 7.75 -11.32 -12.61
N ASN A 439 8.71 -11.94 -11.94
CA ASN A 439 10.12 -11.77 -12.24
C ASN A 439 10.44 -12.46 -13.56
N THR A 440 11.12 -11.72 -14.44
CA THR A 440 11.56 -12.23 -15.75
C THR A 440 13.08 -12.38 -15.82
N PHE A 441 13.79 -11.95 -14.77
CA PHE A 441 15.24 -11.95 -14.67
C PHE A 441 15.71 -12.56 -13.33
N PRO A 442 16.75 -13.41 -13.33
CA PRO A 442 17.35 -13.98 -12.11
C PRO A 442 17.76 -12.93 -11.07
N GLN A 443 18.18 -11.76 -11.53
CA GLN A 443 18.57 -10.63 -10.68
C GLN A 443 17.43 -10.19 -9.76
N GLN A 444 16.17 -10.33 -10.18
CA GLN A 444 15.01 -10.01 -9.34
C GLN A 444 14.80 -11.06 -8.24
N ASP A 445 15.02 -12.34 -8.54
CA ASP A 445 14.89 -13.42 -7.56
C ASP A 445 16.01 -13.32 -6.51
N GLU A 446 17.24 -13.03 -6.94
CA GLU A 446 18.37 -12.74 -6.05
C GLU A 446 18.11 -11.50 -5.19
N ALA A 447 17.50 -10.45 -5.75
CA ALA A 447 17.18 -9.22 -5.03
C ALA A 447 16.23 -9.46 -3.84
N VAL A 448 15.23 -10.33 -3.99
CA VAL A 448 14.33 -10.71 -2.88
C VAL A 448 15.13 -11.30 -1.72
N GLN A 449 16.08 -12.20 -2.01
CA GLN A 449 16.93 -12.82 -0.98
C GLN A 449 17.81 -11.77 -0.30
N VAL A 450 18.52 -10.95 -1.08
CA VAL A 450 19.42 -9.91 -0.57
C VAL A 450 18.69 -8.89 0.31
N TRP A 451 17.50 -8.45 -0.11
CA TRP A 451 16.74 -7.44 0.61
C TRP A 451 15.95 -7.98 1.81
N SER A 452 15.74 -9.30 1.89
CA SER A 452 15.11 -9.93 3.05
C SER A 452 16.04 -10.03 4.26
N GLU A 453 17.35 -9.92 4.07
CA GLU A 453 18.36 -10.02 5.13
C GLU A 453 18.46 -8.74 5.98
N THR A 454 17.40 -8.42 6.72
CA THR A 454 17.31 -7.26 7.61
C THR A 454 16.62 -7.60 8.93
N ASP A 455 16.64 -6.65 9.87
CA ASP A 455 15.83 -6.72 11.10
C ASP A 455 14.48 -5.98 10.96
N ALA A 456 14.06 -5.59 9.74
CA ALA A 456 12.85 -4.82 9.49
C ALA A 456 11.57 -5.39 10.14
N ALA A 457 11.46 -6.73 10.25
CA ALA A 457 10.32 -7.39 10.89
C ALA A 457 10.09 -6.98 12.36
N LYS A 458 11.14 -6.51 13.05
CA LYS A 458 11.05 -6.00 14.43
C LYS A 458 10.73 -4.51 14.50
N HIS A 459 11.02 -3.77 13.42
CA HIS A 459 11.12 -2.31 13.46
C HIS A 459 10.07 -1.60 12.60
N VAL A 460 9.42 -2.29 11.66
CA VAL A 460 8.34 -1.71 10.85
C VAL A 460 7.05 -1.64 11.68
N LEU A 461 6.48 -0.44 11.77
CA LEU A 461 5.16 -0.25 12.37
C LEU A 461 4.08 -0.77 11.41
N PRO A 462 3.17 -1.68 11.85
CA PRO A 462 2.15 -2.20 10.95
C PRO A 462 1.15 -1.14 10.49
N ALA A 463 0.92 -1.06 9.18
CA ALA A 463 0.04 -0.04 8.59
C ALA A 463 -1.43 -0.21 8.97
N PHE A 464 -1.84 -1.41 9.39
CA PHE A 464 -3.21 -1.74 9.76
C PHE A 464 -3.54 -1.50 11.24
N ILE A 465 -2.61 -0.96 12.04
CA ILE A 465 -2.97 -0.49 13.39
C ILE A 465 -3.76 0.81 13.28
N THR A 466 -4.79 0.95 14.08
CA THR A 466 -5.75 2.05 13.95
C THR A 466 -5.84 2.84 15.25
N PRO A 467 -5.60 4.17 15.22
CA PRO A 467 -6.00 5.03 16.32
C PRO A 467 -7.52 4.97 16.54
N THR A 468 -7.98 5.32 17.73
CA THR A 468 -9.41 5.51 18.00
C THR A 468 -9.95 6.72 17.23
N VAL A 469 -11.28 6.91 17.24
CA VAL A 469 -11.96 8.04 16.61
C VAL A 469 -11.33 9.40 16.92
N ASP A 470 -11.18 9.70 18.20
CA ASP A 470 -10.68 11.00 18.66
C ASP A 470 -9.18 11.14 18.42
N GLU A 471 -8.44 10.05 18.57
CA GLU A 471 -7.02 9.96 18.25
C GLU A 471 -6.76 10.23 16.76
N SER A 472 -7.49 9.58 15.84
CA SER A 472 -7.28 9.74 14.39
C SER A 472 -7.50 11.16 13.90
N LYS A 473 -8.52 11.87 14.42
CA LYS A 473 -8.72 13.29 14.07
C LYS A 473 -7.51 14.13 14.46
N LYS A 474 -6.95 13.83 15.63
CA LYS A 474 -5.76 14.52 16.14
C LYS A 474 -4.53 14.17 15.32
N VAL A 475 -4.31 12.89 15.00
CA VAL A 475 -3.23 12.42 14.13
C VAL A 475 -3.32 13.11 12.77
N ALA A 476 -4.47 13.08 12.10
CA ALA A 476 -4.64 13.69 10.78
C ALA A 476 -4.30 15.19 10.78
N ARG A 477 -4.88 15.96 11.71
CA ARG A 477 -4.61 17.40 11.83
C ARG A 477 -3.14 17.71 12.09
N THR A 478 -2.50 16.92 12.95
CA THR A 478 -1.13 17.17 13.40
C THR A 478 -0.12 16.73 12.34
N MET A 479 -0.31 15.54 11.77
CA MET A 479 0.61 14.95 10.81
C MET A 479 0.60 15.65 9.45
N THR A 480 -0.50 16.25 9.00
CA THR A 480 -0.49 17.06 7.76
C THR A 480 0.53 18.19 7.87
N ALA A 481 0.48 18.99 8.95
CA ALA A 481 1.42 20.08 9.15
C ALA A 481 2.85 19.58 9.34
N ILE A 482 3.03 18.51 10.14
CA ILE A 482 4.34 17.90 10.39
C ILE A 482 4.97 17.37 9.10
N ASN A 483 4.22 16.68 8.25
CA ASN A 483 4.73 16.14 7.00
C ASN A 483 5.20 17.26 6.06
N THR A 484 4.43 18.34 5.92
CA THR A 484 4.85 19.51 5.14
C THR A 484 6.14 20.12 5.69
N TYR A 485 6.23 20.31 7.01
CA TYR A 485 7.43 20.88 7.63
C TYR A 485 8.64 19.94 7.51
N LEU A 486 8.45 18.64 7.70
CA LEU A 486 9.48 17.62 7.54
C LEU A 486 10.03 17.62 6.11
N GLU A 487 9.14 17.63 5.11
CA GLU A 487 9.51 17.62 3.70
C GLU A 487 10.33 18.87 3.34
N GLU A 488 9.85 20.05 3.73
CA GLU A 488 10.54 21.33 3.49
C GLU A 488 11.93 21.34 4.13
N MET A 489 12.04 20.93 5.39
CA MET A 489 13.31 20.92 6.12
C MET A 489 14.26 19.85 5.62
N PHE A 490 13.74 18.68 5.23
CA PHE A 490 14.54 17.64 4.58
C PHE A 490 15.23 18.18 3.33
N ILE A 491 14.47 18.81 2.43
CA ILE A 491 15.02 19.41 1.20
C ILE A 491 16.08 20.46 1.57
N LYS A 492 15.77 21.37 2.51
CA LYS A 492 16.70 22.44 2.92
C LYS A 492 17.99 21.91 3.54
N PHE A 493 17.92 20.88 4.38
CA PHE A 493 19.11 20.27 4.99
C PHE A 493 19.99 19.58 3.95
N VAL A 494 19.40 18.80 3.04
CA VAL A 494 20.12 18.09 1.97
C VAL A 494 20.78 19.08 1.01
N MET A 495 20.04 20.10 0.55
CA MET A 495 20.59 21.13 -0.34
C MET A 495 21.60 22.06 0.36
N GLY A 496 21.60 22.06 1.68
CA GLY A 496 22.45 22.91 2.51
C GLY A 496 21.95 24.34 2.70
N ASN A 497 20.70 24.62 2.31
CA ASN A 497 20.00 25.89 2.50
C ASN A 497 19.67 26.15 3.98
N GLU A 498 19.53 25.10 4.78
CA GLU A 498 19.49 25.18 6.25
C GLU A 498 20.77 24.51 6.83
N PRO A 499 21.48 25.16 7.75
CA PRO A 499 22.64 24.57 8.41
C PRO A 499 22.22 23.49 9.42
N LEU A 500 23.03 22.42 9.53
CA LEU A 500 22.70 21.26 10.38
C LEU A 500 22.85 21.54 11.89
N ASP A 501 23.43 22.67 12.28
CA ASP A 501 23.40 23.15 13.67
C ASP A 501 21.98 23.57 14.11
N LYS A 502 21.07 23.81 13.16
CA LYS A 502 19.64 24.07 13.40
C LYS A 502 18.80 22.82 13.56
N PHE A 503 19.40 21.63 13.49
CA PHE A 503 18.67 20.37 13.65
C PHE A 503 17.90 20.29 14.98
N ASP A 504 18.48 20.75 16.09
CA ASP A 504 17.79 20.72 17.39
C ASP A 504 16.58 21.66 17.42
N SER A 505 16.64 22.78 16.67
CA SER A 505 15.48 23.67 16.49
C SER A 505 14.39 23.02 15.64
N PHE A 506 14.77 22.24 14.63
CA PHE A 506 13.86 21.43 13.84
C PHE A 506 13.15 20.36 14.69
N VAL A 507 13.90 19.61 15.52
CA VAL A 507 13.34 18.64 16.47
C VAL A 507 12.35 19.34 17.42
N LYS A 508 12.76 20.46 18.01
CA LYS A 508 11.90 21.24 18.90
C LYS A 508 10.62 21.71 18.20
N GLN A 509 10.72 22.16 16.95
CA GLN A 509 9.55 22.58 16.18
C GLN A 509 8.57 21.42 15.94
N LEU A 510 9.06 20.21 15.66
CA LEU A 510 8.20 19.02 15.57
C LEU A 510 7.50 18.71 16.90
N GLU A 511 8.22 18.86 18.02
CA GLU A 511 7.66 18.72 19.37
C GLU A 511 6.58 19.76 19.66
N ASP A 512 6.84 21.03 19.34
CA ASP A 512 5.89 22.15 19.48
C ASP A 512 4.65 21.96 18.58
N MET A 513 4.78 21.23 17.46
CA MET A 513 3.66 20.83 16.59
C MET A 513 2.85 19.64 17.12
N GLY A 514 3.31 18.96 18.18
CA GLY A 514 2.57 17.90 18.85
C GLY A 514 2.96 16.47 18.47
N ILE A 515 4.12 16.25 17.84
CA ILE A 515 4.56 14.91 17.40
C ILE A 515 4.63 13.88 18.55
N ARG A 516 4.97 14.32 19.77
CA ARG A 516 5.09 13.43 20.95
C ARG A 516 3.77 12.76 21.28
N GLU A 517 2.68 13.50 21.16
CA GLU A 517 1.35 12.96 21.39
C GLU A 517 0.92 12.00 20.28
N VAL A 518 1.32 12.23 19.03
CA VAL A 518 1.08 11.28 17.94
C VAL A 518 1.85 9.97 18.17
N ILE A 519 3.07 10.04 18.71
CA ILE A 519 3.83 8.85 19.12
C ILE A 519 3.07 8.05 20.18
N ASP A 520 2.55 8.72 21.22
CA ASP A 520 1.77 8.07 22.28
C ASP A 520 0.50 7.40 21.73
N ILE A 521 -0.18 8.06 20.77
CA ILE A 521 -1.34 7.50 20.07
C ILE A 521 -0.97 6.21 19.32
N TYR A 522 0.10 6.23 18.53
CA TYR A 522 0.52 5.03 17.79
C TYR A 522 1.02 3.93 18.71
N GLN A 523 1.65 4.27 19.85
CA GLN A 523 1.97 3.29 20.88
C GLN A 523 0.70 2.63 21.44
N GLY A 524 -0.34 3.42 21.76
CA GLY A 524 -1.62 2.91 22.22
C GLY A 524 -2.30 2.01 21.18
N ALA A 525 -2.28 2.40 19.90
CA ALA A 525 -2.80 1.58 18.81
C ALA A 525 -2.05 0.25 18.66
N LEU A 526 -0.72 0.27 18.77
CA LEU A 526 0.11 -0.94 18.76
C LEU A 526 -0.18 -1.85 19.96
N ASP A 527 -0.32 -1.27 21.15
CA ASP A 527 -0.64 -2.03 22.37
C ASP A 527 -2.04 -2.67 22.29
N ARG A 528 -3.05 -1.95 21.76
CA ARG A 528 -4.38 -2.52 21.49
C ARG A 528 -4.31 -3.68 20.50
N TYR A 529 -3.62 -3.49 19.37
CA TYR A 529 -3.42 -4.54 18.38
C TYR A 529 -2.76 -5.79 18.98
N ASN A 530 -1.69 -5.62 19.76
CA ASN A 530 -0.96 -6.74 20.36
C ASN A 530 -1.84 -7.55 21.32
N ASN A 531 -2.79 -6.90 22.01
CA ASN A 531 -3.71 -7.52 22.96
C ASN A 531 -5.00 -8.10 22.34
N ARG A 532 -5.19 -8.03 21.02
CA ARG A 532 -6.32 -8.66 20.32
C ARG A 532 -6.29 -10.18 20.40
#